data_AF-A0A8K1C8J1-F1
#
_entry.id   AF-A0A8K1C8J1-F1
#
_cell.length_a   1.000
_cell.length_b   1.000
_cell.length_c   1.000
_cell.angle_alpha   90.00
_cell.angle_beta   90.00
_cell.angle_gamma   90.00
#
_symmetry.space_group_name_H-M   'P 1'
#
loop_
_entity.id
_entity.type
_entity.pdbx_description
1 polymer ?
#
loop_
_entity_poly.entity_id
_entity_poly.type
_entity_poly.pdbx_seq_one_letter_code
_entity_poly.pdbx_strand_id
1 'polypeptide(L)'
;MASTRAEQPEVTDALKVEEEEEIFCDDAGGNTDESLFDEMIGVLQDILIDPAFVDLQTDFCLNNCEVFEDVTENKLVYTDIFQRYIALIESFIERRLMEKIENFSMDELTRQMQEHEDEIPLDVIDVLLSCSDFEEFKNLMLSFKQNETPNFEITGDALICASE
;
A
#
# COMPACT_ATOMS: atom_id res chain seq x y z
N MET A 1 13.00 71.01 -44.21
CA MET A 1 12.68 70.70 -45.61
C MET A 1 11.28 70.15 -45.66
N ALA A 2 10.52 70.57 -46.67
CA ALA A 2 9.08 70.41 -46.81
C ALA A 2 8.68 69.02 -47.34
N SER A 3 7.38 68.76 -47.21
CA SER A 3 6.55 67.85 -48.01
C SER A 3 6.67 66.35 -47.66
N THR A 4 5.61 65.56 -47.50
CA THR A 4 4.30 65.59 -48.18
C THR A 4 3.16 64.99 -47.33
N ARG A 5 1.97 65.53 -47.58
CA ARG A 5 0.61 65.07 -47.25
C ARG A 5 0.23 63.76 -47.94
N ALA A 6 -0.55 62.91 -47.27
CA ALA A 6 -1.65 62.14 -47.90
C ALA A 6 -2.66 61.70 -46.81
N GLU A 7 -3.93 62.03 -47.06
CA GLU A 7 -5.11 61.73 -46.25
C GLU A 7 -5.67 60.35 -46.59
N GLN A 8 -6.01 59.58 -45.54
CA GLN A 8 -7.15 58.66 -45.34
C GLN A 8 -7.54 57.60 -46.43
N PRO A 9 -8.63 56.82 -46.25
CA PRO A 9 -8.62 55.50 -45.60
C PRO A 9 -9.17 54.40 -46.54
N GLU A 10 -8.69 53.16 -46.45
CA GLU A 10 -9.37 52.05 -47.15
C GLU A 10 -9.69 50.91 -46.19
N VAL A 11 -11.00 50.80 -45.97
CA VAL A 11 -11.75 49.66 -45.50
C VAL A 11 -11.24 48.34 -46.06
N THR A 12 -11.04 47.35 -45.21
CA THR A 12 -11.77 46.08 -45.28
C THR A 12 -11.40 45.28 -44.03
N ASP A 13 -12.22 45.50 -43.01
CA ASP A 13 -12.45 44.56 -41.95
C ASP A 13 -12.97 43.26 -42.58
N ALA A 14 -12.08 42.29 -42.72
CA ALA A 14 -12.43 40.91 -43.00
C ALA A 14 -11.63 40.07 -42.01
N LEU A 15 -12.19 39.98 -40.81
CA LEU A 15 -11.93 38.95 -39.81
C LEU A 15 -11.73 37.60 -40.50
N LYS A 16 -10.48 37.23 -40.73
CA LYS A 16 -10.09 35.82 -40.73
C LYS A 16 -9.90 35.48 -39.27
N VAL A 17 -11.00 35.13 -38.62
CA VAL A 17 -10.95 34.22 -37.48
C VAL A 17 -10.37 32.96 -38.09
N GLU A 18 -9.08 32.77 -37.91
CA GLU A 18 -8.52 31.43 -37.97
C GLU A 18 -9.18 30.72 -36.78
N GLU A 19 -10.26 30.01 -37.07
CA GLU A 19 -10.73 28.94 -36.19
C GLU A 19 -9.55 27.97 -36.13
N GLU A 20 -8.71 28.19 -35.13
CA GLU A 20 -7.92 27.13 -34.53
C GLU A 20 -8.96 26.10 -34.07
N GLU A 21 -9.35 25.21 -34.98
CA GLU A 21 -9.85 23.90 -34.59
C GLU A 21 -8.71 23.29 -33.76
N GLU A 22 -8.74 23.54 -32.45
CA GLU A 22 -8.10 22.66 -31.49
C GLU A 22 -8.66 21.28 -31.80
N ILE A 23 -7.90 20.53 -32.58
CA ILE A 23 -8.03 19.09 -32.71
C ILE A 23 -7.82 18.60 -31.29
N PHE A 24 -8.91 18.46 -30.55
CA PHE A 24 -8.97 17.64 -29.36
C PHE A 24 -8.70 16.23 -29.88
N CYS A 25 -7.41 15.88 -29.90
CA CYS A 25 -7.01 14.49 -29.89
C CYS A 25 -7.64 13.92 -28.63
N ASP A 26 -8.84 13.37 -28.78
CA ASP A 26 -9.37 12.35 -27.91
C ASP A 26 -8.33 11.22 -27.98
N ASP A 27 -7.30 11.34 -27.15
CA ASP A 27 -6.36 10.29 -26.87
C ASP A 27 -7.13 9.22 -26.09
N ALA A 28 -8.03 8.54 -26.80
CA ALA A 28 -8.60 7.26 -26.41
C ALA A 28 -7.53 6.16 -26.62
N GLY A 29 -6.31 6.47 -26.20
CA GLY A 29 -5.12 5.66 -26.22
C GLY A 29 -4.53 5.59 -24.83
N GLY A 30 -5.39 5.43 -23.80
CA GLY A 30 -4.94 5.02 -22.49
C GLY A 30 -3.98 3.85 -22.67
N ASN A 31 -2.74 4.05 -22.29
CA ASN A 31 -1.68 3.07 -22.50
C ASN A 31 -2.16 1.77 -21.84
N THR A 32 -2.30 0.70 -22.62
CA THR A 32 -2.92 -0.56 -22.12
C THR A 32 -2.22 -1.05 -20.84
N ASP A 33 -0.91 -0.74 -20.74
CA ASP A 33 -0.06 -1.06 -19.58
C ASP A 33 -0.41 -0.22 -18.34
N GLU A 34 -0.75 1.07 -18.47
CA GLU A 34 -1.22 1.91 -17.34
C GLU A 34 -2.56 1.37 -16.79
N SER A 35 -3.47 0.95 -17.68
CA SER A 35 -4.74 0.36 -17.24
C SER A 35 -4.58 -0.98 -16.52
N LEU A 36 -3.53 -1.75 -16.87
CA LEU A 36 -3.21 -3.03 -16.23
C LEU A 36 -2.58 -2.80 -14.86
N PHE A 37 -1.69 -1.80 -14.74
CA PHE A 37 -1.06 -1.45 -13.47
C PHE A 37 -2.11 -0.98 -12.45
N ASP A 38 -3.01 -0.09 -12.87
CA ASP A 38 -4.13 0.37 -12.03
C ASP A 38 -5.00 -0.81 -11.56
N GLU A 39 -5.28 -1.78 -12.44
CA GLU A 39 -6.00 -3.00 -12.08
C GLU A 39 -5.23 -3.84 -11.05
N MET A 40 -3.93 -4.04 -11.25
CA MET A 40 -3.07 -4.79 -10.33
C MET A 40 -3.02 -4.17 -8.93
N ILE A 41 -2.83 -2.84 -8.86
CA ILE A 41 -2.79 -2.12 -7.58
C ILE A 41 -4.16 -2.12 -6.91
N GLY A 42 -5.25 -1.96 -7.67
CA GLY A 42 -6.61 -2.04 -7.14
C GLY A 42 -6.92 -3.40 -6.50
N VAL A 43 -6.56 -4.50 -7.18
CA VAL A 43 -6.72 -5.85 -6.62
C VAL A 43 -5.82 -6.05 -5.39
N LEU A 44 -4.59 -5.55 -5.41
CA LEU A 44 -3.69 -5.63 -4.26
C LEU A 44 -4.26 -4.89 -3.05
N GLN A 45 -4.80 -3.69 -3.24
CA GLN A 45 -5.47 -2.93 -2.18
C GLN A 45 -6.64 -3.71 -1.58
N ASP A 46 -7.49 -4.30 -2.43
CA ASP A 46 -8.62 -5.14 -2.00
C ASP A 46 -8.15 -6.34 -1.16
N ILE A 47 -7.01 -6.96 -1.51
CA ILE A 47 -6.41 -8.07 -0.77
C ILE A 47 -5.94 -7.62 0.62
N LEU A 48 -5.27 -6.46 0.71
CA LEU A 48 -4.69 -5.97 1.97
C LEU A 48 -5.74 -5.54 2.99
N ILE A 49 -6.93 -5.13 2.55
CA ILE A 49 -8.06 -4.79 3.43
C ILE A 49 -9.02 -5.97 3.67
N ASP A 50 -8.78 -7.12 3.03
CA ASP A 50 -9.61 -8.32 3.17
C ASP A 50 -9.52 -8.86 4.61
N PRO A 51 -10.64 -9.09 5.31
CA PRO A 51 -10.63 -9.72 6.63
C PRO A 51 -9.86 -11.05 6.66
N ALA A 52 -9.87 -11.80 5.55
CA ALA A 52 -9.12 -13.05 5.44
C ALA A 52 -7.59 -12.85 5.57
N PHE A 53 -7.06 -11.69 5.18
CA PHE A 53 -5.66 -11.34 5.35
C PHE A 53 -5.31 -11.09 6.83
N VAL A 54 -6.22 -10.45 7.57
CA VAL A 54 -6.07 -10.20 9.01
C VAL A 54 -6.21 -11.51 9.80
N ASP A 55 -7.16 -12.37 9.43
CA ASP A 55 -7.35 -13.69 10.04
C ASP A 55 -6.11 -14.57 9.84
N LEU A 56 -5.52 -14.56 8.64
CA LEU A 56 -4.28 -15.28 8.33
C LEU A 56 -3.11 -14.85 9.23
N GLN A 57 -2.90 -13.54 9.40
CA GLN A 57 -1.87 -13.00 10.27
C GLN A 57 -2.14 -13.38 11.73
N THR A 58 -3.39 -13.22 12.17
CA THR A 58 -3.84 -13.54 13.53
C THR A 58 -3.56 -15.00 13.87
N ASP A 59 -3.97 -15.93 13.01
CA ASP A 59 -3.73 -17.36 13.19
C ASP A 59 -2.23 -17.66 13.27
N PHE A 60 -1.41 -17.05 12.41
CA PHE A 60 0.03 -17.23 12.47
C PHE A 60 0.62 -16.72 13.79
N CYS A 61 0.20 -15.55 14.25
CA CYS A 61 0.68 -14.95 15.49
C CYS A 61 0.32 -15.81 16.71
N LEU A 62 -0.94 -16.21 16.86
CA LEU A 62 -1.38 -17.05 17.99
C LEU A 62 -0.60 -18.37 18.09
N ASN A 63 -0.20 -18.95 16.96
CA ASN A 63 0.54 -20.21 16.95
C ASN A 63 2.06 -20.06 17.20
N ASN A 64 2.61 -18.83 17.18
CA ASN A 64 4.06 -18.62 17.23
C ASN A 64 4.50 -17.56 18.26
N CYS A 65 3.61 -16.78 18.86
CA CYS A 65 3.96 -15.66 19.73
C CYS A 65 4.62 -16.08 21.06
N GLU A 66 4.34 -17.29 21.56
CA GLU A 66 4.84 -17.73 22.88
C GLU A 66 6.36 -17.65 23.03
N VAL A 67 7.14 -17.90 21.97
CA VAL A 67 8.61 -17.89 22.05
C VAL A 67 9.20 -16.48 22.11
N PHE A 68 8.42 -15.45 21.79
CA PHE A 68 8.87 -14.06 21.73
C PHE A 68 8.97 -13.44 23.11
N GLU A 69 9.98 -12.60 23.31
CA GLU A 69 10.30 -11.92 24.56
C GLU A 69 10.56 -10.45 24.29
N ASP A 70 10.09 -9.60 25.20
CA ASP A 70 10.28 -8.15 25.15
C ASP A 70 11.68 -7.79 25.69
N VAL A 71 12.69 -8.16 24.92
CA VAL A 71 14.11 -7.91 25.19
C VAL A 71 14.80 -7.41 23.93
N THR A 72 15.89 -6.65 24.09
CA THR A 72 16.65 -6.09 22.97
C THR A 72 17.36 -7.18 22.15
N GLU A 73 17.82 -8.26 22.78
CA GLU A 73 18.54 -9.34 22.09
C GLU A 73 17.56 -10.35 21.45
N ASN A 74 17.67 -10.54 20.15
CA ASN A 74 16.79 -11.43 19.40
C ASN A 74 17.26 -12.89 19.46
N LYS A 75 16.32 -13.82 19.68
CA LYS A 75 16.61 -15.25 19.62
C LYS A 75 16.76 -15.69 18.16
N LEU A 76 17.67 -16.63 17.89
CA LEU A 76 17.90 -17.16 16.54
C LEU A 76 16.63 -17.73 15.90
N VAL A 77 15.75 -18.34 16.71
CA VAL A 77 14.47 -18.89 16.25
C VAL A 77 13.54 -17.83 15.64
N TYR A 78 13.69 -16.55 16.01
CA TYR A 78 12.86 -15.47 15.46
C TYR A 78 13.06 -15.34 13.95
N THR A 79 14.27 -15.58 13.45
CA THR A 79 14.56 -15.55 12.01
C THR A 79 13.77 -16.62 11.28
N ASP A 80 13.75 -17.86 11.76
CA ASP A 80 13.03 -18.96 11.12
C ASP A 80 11.51 -18.72 11.12
N ILE A 81 10.97 -18.16 12.21
CA ILE A 81 9.54 -17.81 12.30
C ILE A 81 9.23 -16.66 11.34
N PHE A 82 10.07 -15.63 11.30
CA PHE A 82 9.88 -14.49 10.41
C PHE A 82 9.92 -14.89 8.93
N GLN A 83 10.86 -15.75 8.52
CA GLN A 83 10.89 -16.25 7.13
C GLN A 83 9.64 -17.05 6.77
N ARG A 84 9.08 -17.82 7.72
CA ARG A 84 7.79 -18.50 7.51
C ARG A 84 6.63 -17.52 7.41
N TYR A 85 6.67 -16.42 8.16
CA TYR A 85 5.66 -15.35 8.07
C TYR A 85 5.71 -14.67 6.70
N ILE A 86 6.88 -14.25 6.24
CA ILE A 86 7.06 -13.64 4.91
C ILE A 86 6.54 -14.57 3.82
N ALA A 87 6.98 -15.82 3.81
CA ALA A 87 6.53 -16.80 2.82
C ALA A 87 5.00 -17.02 2.85
N LEU A 88 4.38 -16.96 4.03
CA LEU A 88 2.93 -17.08 4.18
C LEU A 88 2.20 -15.90 3.54
N ILE A 89 2.65 -14.68 3.81
CA ILE A 89 2.09 -13.44 3.28
C ILE A 89 2.27 -13.36 1.76
N GLU A 90 3.49 -13.59 1.27
CA GLU A 90 3.80 -13.62 -0.17
C GLU A 90 2.94 -14.65 -0.91
N SER A 91 2.87 -15.88 -0.38
CA SER A 91 2.07 -16.95 -0.99
C SER A 91 0.57 -16.65 -0.98
N PHE A 92 0.09 -15.89 0.00
CA PHE A 92 -1.30 -15.46 0.06
C PHE A 92 -1.58 -14.39 -0.99
N ILE A 93 -0.77 -13.34 -1.04
CA ILE A 93 -0.91 -12.23 -1.98
C ILE A 93 -0.81 -12.75 -3.43
N GLU A 94 0.22 -13.51 -3.75
CA GLU A 94 0.44 -14.08 -5.10
C GLU A 94 -0.77 -14.89 -5.57
N ARG A 95 -1.27 -15.79 -4.71
CA ARG A 95 -2.43 -16.63 -5.04
C ARG A 95 -3.67 -15.79 -5.30
N ARG A 96 -3.92 -14.78 -4.47
CA ARG A 96 -5.10 -13.91 -4.58
C ARG A 96 -5.04 -13.05 -5.84
N LEU A 97 -3.86 -12.56 -6.22
CA LEU A 97 -3.65 -11.85 -7.48
C LEU A 97 -3.89 -12.76 -8.68
N MET A 98 -3.34 -13.98 -8.68
CA MET A 98 -3.57 -14.99 -9.74
C MET A 98 -5.03 -15.41 -9.88
N GLU A 99 -5.81 -15.41 -8.79
CA GLU A 99 -7.25 -15.70 -8.83
C GLU A 99 -8.09 -14.59 -9.47
N LYS A 100 -7.58 -13.35 -9.47
CA LYS A 100 -8.32 -12.15 -9.85
C LYS A 100 -7.90 -11.60 -11.20
N ILE A 101 -6.64 -11.76 -11.57
CA ILE A 101 -6.04 -11.18 -12.78
C ILE A 101 -5.62 -12.32 -13.70
N GLU A 102 -6.20 -12.35 -14.91
CA GLU A 102 -5.87 -13.37 -15.90
C GLU A 102 -4.43 -13.19 -16.41
N ASN A 103 -3.68 -14.29 -16.55
CA ASN A 103 -2.29 -14.28 -16.99
C ASN A 103 -1.35 -13.42 -16.10
N PHE A 104 -1.68 -13.28 -14.81
CA PHE A 104 -0.87 -12.56 -13.84
C PHE A 104 0.57 -13.10 -13.74
N SER A 105 1.53 -12.19 -13.53
CA SER A 105 2.93 -12.49 -13.25
C SER A 105 3.46 -11.60 -12.13
N MET A 106 4.07 -12.20 -11.10
CA MET A 106 4.75 -11.45 -10.04
C MET A 106 5.94 -10.64 -10.56
N ASP A 107 6.66 -11.14 -11.57
CA ASP A 107 7.77 -10.41 -12.19
C ASP A 107 7.28 -9.14 -12.90
N GLU A 108 6.11 -9.23 -13.55
CA GLU A 108 5.46 -8.09 -14.20
C GLU A 108 5.02 -7.05 -13.17
N LEU A 109 4.33 -7.48 -12.11
CA LEU A 109 3.93 -6.60 -11.01
C LEU A 109 5.13 -5.87 -10.40
N THR A 110 6.21 -6.61 -10.13
CA THR A 110 7.42 -6.03 -9.53
C THR A 110 8.06 -4.99 -10.45
N ARG A 111 8.11 -5.27 -11.76
CA ARG A 111 8.63 -4.30 -12.74
C ARG A 111 7.77 -3.04 -12.78
N GLN A 112 6.44 -3.20 -12.88
CA GLN A 112 5.50 -2.08 -12.95
C GLN A 112 5.53 -1.23 -11.68
N MET A 113 5.63 -1.85 -10.50
CA MET A 113 5.79 -1.12 -9.23
C MET A 113 7.10 -0.31 -9.16
N GLN A 114 8.16 -0.74 -9.85
CA GLN A 114 9.42 0.03 -9.94
C GLN A 114 9.34 1.16 -10.96
N GLU A 115 8.61 0.96 -12.06
CA GLU A 115 8.43 1.96 -13.12
C GLU A 115 7.47 3.07 -12.70
N HIS A 116 6.47 2.75 -11.86
CA HIS A 116 5.38 3.62 -11.43
C HIS A 116 5.35 3.82 -9.90
N GLU A 117 6.51 3.83 -9.23
CA GLU A 117 6.61 3.92 -7.76
C GLU A 117 5.82 5.11 -7.17
N ASP A 118 5.87 6.27 -7.84
CA ASP A 118 5.20 7.50 -7.41
C ASP A 118 3.66 7.45 -7.52
N GLU A 119 3.12 6.46 -8.24
CA GLU A 119 1.68 6.30 -8.48
C GLU A 119 1.03 5.31 -7.49
N ILE A 120 1.84 4.53 -6.75
CA ILE A 120 1.34 3.55 -5.80
C ILE A 120 0.79 4.28 -4.55
N PRO A 121 -0.42 3.95 -4.10
CA PRO A 121 -0.97 4.48 -2.87
C PRO A 121 -0.05 4.19 -1.67
N LEU A 122 0.26 5.23 -0.89
CA LEU A 122 1.18 5.12 0.26
C LEU A 122 0.71 4.09 1.30
N ASP A 123 -0.60 3.94 1.49
CA ASP A 123 -1.19 2.95 2.38
C ASP A 123 -0.90 1.51 1.93
N VAL A 124 -0.86 1.25 0.62
CA VAL A 124 -0.45 -0.06 0.07
C VAL A 124 1.03 -0.30 0.37
N ILE A 125 1.90 0.68 0.11
CA ILE A 125 3.34 0.59 0.39
C ILE A 125 3.59 0.36 1.88
N ASP A 126 2.96 1.17 2.74
CA ASP A 126 3.15 1.12 4.19
C ASP A 126 2.79 -0.27 4.75
N VAL A 127 1.67 -0.85 4.32
CA VAL A 127 1.26 -2.19 4.75
C VAL A 127 2.25 -3.25 4.27
N LEU A 128 2.67 -3.23 3.01
CA LEU A 128 3.65 -4.19 2.48
C LEU A 128 5.00 -4.08 3.20
N LEU A 129 5.49 -2.86 3.42
CA LEU A 129 6.72 -2.61 4.16
C LEU A 129 6.62 -3.14 5.59
N SER A 130 5.51 -2.86 6.28
CA SER A 130 5.29 -3.37 7.65
C SER A 130 5.29 -4.90 7.72
N CYS A 131 4.79 -5.59 6.70
CA CYS A 131 4.82 -7.05 6.64
C CYS A 131 6.25 -7.60 6.50
N SER A 132 7.13 -6.83 5.84
CA SER A 132 8.54 -7.19 5.59
C SER A 132 9.52 -6.65 6.64
N ASP A 133 9.06 -5.85 7.59
CA ASP A 133 9.89 -5.30 8.65
C ASP A 133 9.91 -6.22 9.87
N PHE A 134 11.12 -6.53 10.35
CA PHE A 134 11.29 -7.46 11.47
C PHE A 134 10.85 -6.86 12.81
N GLU A 135 11.05 -5.56 13.04
CA GLU A 135 10.68 -4.93 14.30
C GLU A 135 9.16 -4.79 14.42
N GLU A 136 8.47 -4.42 13.34
CA GLU A 136 7.00 -4.44 13.28
C GLU A 136 6.44 -5.84 13.52
N PHE A 137 7.02 -6.85 12.86
CA PHE A 137 6.66 -8.25 13.08
C PHE A 137 6.87 -8.71 14.54
N LYS A 138 8.00 -8.33 15.16
CA LYS A 138 8.28 -8.66 16.56
C LYS A 138 7.28 -7.99 17.50
N ASN A 139 6.97 -6.71 17.28
CA ASN A 139 5.99 -5.98 18.06
C ASN A 139 4.60 -6.60 17.94
N LEU A 140 4.22 -7.02 16.72
CA LEU A 140 2.99 -7.76 16.48
C LEU A 140 2.94 -9.05 17.31
N MET A 141 3.98 -9.88 17.26
CA MET A 141 4.07 -11.11 18.06
C MET A 141 3.95 -10.85 19.57
N LEU A 142 4.61 -9.81 20.08
CA LEU A 142 4.52 -9.44 21.49
C LEU A 142 3.11 -8.98 21.89
N SER A 143 2.41 -8.26 21.02
CA SER A 143 1.03 -7.82 21.27
C SER A 143 0.06 -9.01 21.44
N PHE A 144 0.20 -10.05 20.61
CA PHE A 144 -0.60 -11.27 20.72
C PHE A 144 -0.28 -12.04 22.00
N LYS A 145 1.01 -12.17 22.35
CA LYS A 145 1.42 -12.81 23.60
C LYS A 145 0.86 -12.12 24.84
N GLN A 146 0.87 -10.79 24.87
CA GLN A 146 0.31 -10.01 25.98
C GLN A 146 -1.21 -10.20 26.12
N ASN A 147 -1.91 -10.32 24.99
CA ASN A 147 -3.36 -10.54 24.97
C ASN A 147 -3.75 -11.95 25.44
N GLU A 148 -2.88 -12.96 25.28
CA GLU A 148 -3.11 -14.31 25.82
C GLU A 148 -2.84 -14.42 27.32
N THR A 149 -1.91 -13.63 27.87
CA THR A 149 -1.61 -13.62 29.31
C THR A 149 -2.54 -12.67 30.05
N PRO A 150 -3.54 -13.14 30.83
CA PRO A 150 -4.36 -12.23 31.63
C PRO A 150 -3.47 -11.51 32.65
N ASN A 151 -3.35 -10.20 32.51
CA ASN A 151 -2.59 -9.36 33.43
C ASN A 151 -3.30 -9.28 34.79
N PHE A 152 -3.04 -10.26 35.67
CA PHE A 152 -3.59 -10.27 37.03
C PHE A 152 -2.65 -9.54 37.98
N GLU A 153 -2.66 -8.20 37.94
CA GLU A 153 -2.05 -7.40 39.00
C GLU A 153 -2.97 -7.41 40.24
N ILE A 154 -2.75 -8.37 41.15
CA ILE A 154 -3.24 -8.22 42.53
C ILE A 154 -2.40 -7.11 43.18
N THR A 155 -2.86 -5.87 43.08
CA THR A 155 -2.39 -4.81 43.98
C THR A 155 -2.79 -5.19 45.41
N GLY A 156 -1.80 -5.63 46.18
CA GLY A 156 -1.95 -6.25 47.50
C GLY A 156 -2.41 -5.34 48.64
N ASP A 157 -3.33 -4.39 48.39
CA ASP A 157 -3.81 -3.44 49.39
C ASP A 157 -5.26 -3.69 49.87
N ALA A 158 -5.94 -4.74 49.39
CA ALA A 158 -7.34 -5.01 49.73
C ALA A 158 -7.56 -6.03 50.86
N LEU A 159 -6.60 -6.23 51.76
CA LEU A 159 -6.73 -7.11 52.93
C LEU A 159 -6.66 -6.35 54.26
N ILE A 160 -7.41 -5.24 54.36
CA ILE A 160 -7.79 -4.64 55.65
C ILE A 160 -9.31 -4.65 55.79
N CYS A 161 -9.89 -5.84 55.92
CA CYS A 161 -11.22 -6.04 56.49
C CYS A 161 -11.23 -7.30 57.35
N ALA A 162 -10.41 -7.28 58.40
CA ALA A 162 -10.62 -8.13 59.57
C ALA A 162 -9.90 -7.47 60.75
N SER A 163 -10.66 -6.84 61.65
CA SER A 163 -10.62 -7.07 63.11
C SER A 163 -11.42 -5.98 63.83
N GLU A 164 -12.53 -6.43 64.42
CA GLU A 164 -13.25 -5.93 65.61
C GLU A 164 -13.96 -4.57 65.61
#